data_AF-A0A7S1HL61-F1
#
_entry.id   AF-A0A7S1HL61-F1
#
_cell.length_a   1.000
_cell.length_b   1.000
_cell.length_c   1.000
_cell.angle_alpha   90.00
_cell.angle_beta   90.00
_cell.angle_gamma   90.00
#
_symmetry.space_group_name_H-M   'P 1'
#
loop_
_entity.id
_entity.type
_entity.pdbx_description
1 polymer ?
#
loop_
_entity_poly.entity_id
_entity_poly.type
_entity_poly.pdbx_seq_one_letter_code
_entity_poly.pdbx_strand_id
1 'polypeptide(L)'
;CDTETTGVDPSSESPVGNGRVVCLSVYAGPDVCFRRLEYGVGPDGGPPVSCLWVDTLGDEGVLEEFRRFLECERCRKVWHNYSFDKHVLGNHRVQCVGFGGDTIHMARL
;
A
#
# COMPACT_ATOMS: atom_id res chain seq x y z
N CYS A 1 2.97 3.60 0.57
CA CYS A 1 2.12 2.49 0.10
C CYS A 1 1.55 2.91 -1.23
N ASP A 2 1.28 1.93 -2.08
CA ASP A 2 0.73 2.15 -3.41
C ASP A 2 0.00 0.88 -3.87
N THR A 3 -0.98 1.02 -4.76
CA THR A 3 -1.69 -0.10 -5.37
C THR A 3 -1.57 -0.07 -6.89
N GLU A 4 -1.23 -1.22 -7.49
CA GLU A 4 -1.42 -1.41 -8.92
C GLU A 4 -2.82 -1.95 -9.16
N THR A 5 -3.49 -1.45 -10.19
CA THR A 5 -4.93 -1.71 -10.38
C THR A 5 -5.28 -2.01 -11.83
N THR A 6 -6.38 -2.74 -12.03
CA THR A 6 -6.98 -3.02 -13.34
C THR A 6 -8.48 -2.76 -13.31
N GLY A 7 -9.10 -2.49 -14.47
CA GLY A 7 -10.55 -2.32 -14.59
C GLY A 7 -11.09 -0.96 -14.11
N VAL A 8 -10.25 0.08 -14.18
CA VAL A 8 -10.63 1.48 -14.00
C VAL A 8 -9.79 2.35 -14.94
N ASP A 9 -10.42 3.26 -15.67
CA ASP A 9 -9.75 4.33 -16.40
C ASP A 9 -9.77 5.63 -15.56
N PRO A 10 -8.67 6.00 -14.89
CA PRO A 10 -8.65 7.18 -14.03
C PRO A 10 -8.82 8.50 -14.78
N SER A 11 -8.77 8.52 -16.12
CA SER A 11 -9.02 9.72 -16.91
C SER A 11 -10.50 10.03 -17.10
N SER A 12 -11.37 9.03 -16.94
CA SER A 12 -12.81 9.13 -17.22
C SER A 12 -13.71 8.54 -16.15
N GLU A 13 -13.19 7.71 -15.25
CA GLU A 13 -13.93 6.98 -14.23
C GLU A 13 -13.46 7.30 -12.80
N SER A 14 -14.40 7.25 -11.86
CA SER A 14 -14.09 7.29 -10.42
C SER A 14 -13.62 5.92 -9.94
N PRO A 15 -12.60 5.83 -9.06
CA PRO A 15 -12.20 4.55 -8.44
C PRO A 15 -13.25 3.99 -7.45
N VAL A 16 -14.27 4.77 -7.09
CA VAL A 16 -15.36 4.31 -6.23
C VAL A 16 -16.22 3.30 -6.97
N GLY A 17 -16.15 2.03 -6.59
CA GLY A 17 -16.87 0.94 -7.24
C GLY A 17 -16.23 0.42 -8.53
N ASN A 18 -15.15 1.05 -9.01
CA ASN A 18 -14.44 0.63 -10.21
C ASN A 18 -12.99 0.27 -9.90
N GLY A 19 -12.45 -0.69 -10.63
CA GLY A 19 -11.07 -1.14 -10.46
C GLY A 19 -10.89 -2.21 -9.39
N ARG A 20 -9.84 -3.02 -9.57
CA ARG A 20 -9.39 -4.05 -8.64
C ARG A 20 -7.88 -3.94 -8.43
N VAL A 21 -7.44 -4.13 -7.19
CA VAL A 21 -6.02 -4.24 -6.84
C VAL A 21 -5.44 -5.53 -7.41
N VAL A 22 -4.30 -5.42 -8.07
CA VAL A 22 -3.50 -6.54 -8.58
C VAL A 22 -2.11 -6.61 -7.93
N CYS A 23 -1.68 -5.53 -7.27
CA CYS A 23 -0.48 -5.51 -6.44
C CYS A 23 -0.63 -4.48 -5.32
N LEU A 24 -0.08 -4.79 -4.15
CA LEU A 24 0.17 -3.84 -3.07
C LEU A 24 1.68 -3.67 -2.90
N SER A 25 2.16 -2.43 -2.88
CA SER A 25 3.56 -2.13 -2.55
C SER A 25 3.68 -1.28 -1.29
N VAL A 26 4.71 -1.58 -0.49
CA VAL A 26 4.98 -0.88 0.78
C VAL A 26 6.47 -0.63 0.88
N TYR A 27 6.84 0.63 1.12
CA TYR A 27 8.17 1.00 1.60
C TYR A 27 8.06 1.45 3.06
N ALA A 28 8.85 0.83 3.93
CA ALA A 28 8.80 1.06 5.37
C ALA A 28 9.94 1.95 5.91
N GLY A 29 10.78 2.49 5.03
CA GLY A 29 11.94 3.29 5.42
C GLY A 29 13.24 2.47 5.52
N PRO A 30 14.41 3.13 5.54
CA PRO A 30 15.71 2.45 5.45
C PRO A 30 16.03 1.59 6.68
N ASP A 31 15.42 1.89 7.83
CA ASP A 31 15.69 1.20 9.09
C ASP A 31 14.89 -0.10 9.26
N VAL A 32 13.88 -0.35 8.41
CA VAL A 32 13.01 -1.52 8.51
C VAL A 32 13.52 -2.63 7.59
N CYS A 33 13.63 -3.86 8.13
CA CYS A 33 13.94 -5.05 7.36
C CYS A 33 12.81 -6.06 7.48
N PHE A 34 12.13 -6.43 6.39
CA PHE A 34 11.06 -7.43 6.42
C PHE A 34 11.59 -8.87 6.50
N ARG A 35 12.87 -9.11 6.19
CA ARG A 35 13.49 -10.44 6.24
C ARG A 35 14.18 -10.77 7.57
N ARG A 36 14.23 -9.82 8.52
CA ARG A 36 14.78 -10.02 9.88
C ARG A 36 14.05 -9.14 10.89
N LEU A 37 14.00 -9.57 12.15
CA LEU A 37 13.39 -8.78 13.24
C LEU A 37 14.29 -7.65 13.76
N GLU A 38 15.56 -7.63 13.36
CA GLU A 38 16.53 -6.60 13.76
C GLU A 38 16.49 -5.41 12.79
N TYR A 39 16.29 -4.21 13.34
CA TYR A 39 16.24 -2.97 12.57
C TYR A 39 17.61 -2.64 11.96
N GLY A 40 17.61 -2.14 10.73
CA GLY A 40 18.81 -1.63 10.06
C GLY A 40 19.78 -2.69 9.53
N VAL A 41 19.49 -3.98 9.68
CA VAL A 41 20.37 -5.07 9.20
C VAL A 41 19.65 -5.97 8.20
N GLY A 42 20.18 -6.03 6.97
CA GLY A 42 19.72 -6.97 5.94
C GLY A 42 20.29 -8.37 6.08
N PRO A 43 19.81 -9.33 5.26
CA PRO A 43 20.39 -10.66 5.16
C PRO A 43 21.89 -10.58 4.83
N ASP A 44 22.69 -11.46 5.45
CA ASP A 44 24.13 -11.60 5.19
C ASP A 44 24.97 -10.31 5.38
N GLY A 45 24.49 -9.38 6.20
CA GLY A 45 25.14 -8.08 6.44
C GLY A 45 24.89 -7.05 5.33
N GLY A 46 24.01 -7.36 4.37
CA GLY A 46 23.57 -6.45 3.33
C GLY A 46 22.56 -5.39 3.80
N PRO A 47 22.08 -4.54 2.87
CA PRO A 47 21.10 -3.50 3.20
C PRO A 47 19.73 -4.09 3.60
N PRO A 48 18.95 -3.40 4.46
CA PRO A 48 17.61 -3.82 4.86
C PRO A 48 16.66 -4.03 3.68
N VAL A 49 15.88 -5.10 3.74
CA VAL A 49 14.81 -5.35 2.78
C VAL A 49 13.58 -4.59 3.26
N SER A 50 13.50 -3.33 2.87
CA SER A 50 12.51 -2.34 3.35
C SER A 50 11.30 -2.17 2.41
N CYS A 51 11.30 -2.87 1.28
CA CYS A 51 10.23 -2.86 0.31
C CYS A 51 9.49 -4.20 0.29
N LEU A 52 8.16 -4.15 0.26
CA LEU A 52 7.29 -5.26 -0.11
C LEU A 52 6.69 -4.98 -1.49
N TRP A 53 6.66 -6.02 -2.30
CA TRP A 53 5.90 -6.12 -3.55
C TRP A 53 5.02 -7.35 -3.42
N VAL A 54 3.72 -7.12 -3.28
CA VAL A 54 2.75 -8.16 -2.95
C VAL A 54 1.85 -8.36 -4.16
N ASP A 55 2.06 -9.46 -4.87
CA ASP A 55 1.20 -9.87 -5.99
C ASP A 55 -0.14 -10.37 -5.44
N THR A 56 -1.23 -9.73 -5.86
CA THR A 56 -2.61 -10.11 -5.51
C THR A 56 -3.39 -10.58 -6.73
N LEU A 57 -2.74 -10.73 -7.88
CA LEU A 57 -3.40 -11.14 -9.12
C LEU A 57 -3.83 -12.61 -9.04
N GLY A 58 -5.13 -12.85 -9.16
CA GLY A 58 -5.70 -14.20 -9.15
C GLY A 58 -5.93 -14.81 -7.77
N ASP A 59 -5.50 -14.16 -6.68
CA ASP A 59 -5.80 -14.56 -5.31
C ASP A 59 -6.07 -13.34 -4.41
N GLU A 60 -7.35 -13.06 -4.18
CA GLU A 60 -7.78 -11.98 -3.29
C GLU A 60 -7.44 -12.27 -1.80
N GLY A 61 -7.19 -13.53 -1.44
CA GLY A 61 -6.81 -13.92 -0.08
C GLY A 61 -5.46 -13.33 0.35
N VAL A 62 -4.56 -13.09 -0.60
CA VAL A 62 -3.27 -12.43 -0.31
C VAL A 62 -3.48 -11.01 0.21
N LEU A 63 -4.43 -10.26 -0.36
CA LEU A 63 -4.72 -8.90 0.10
C LEU A 63 -5.33 -8.89 1.52
N GLU A 64 -6.13 -9.91 1.86
CA GLU A 64 -6.76 -10.04 3.17
C GLU A 64 -5.73 -10.20 4.30
N GLU A 65 -4.58 -10.84 4.06
CA GLU A 65 -3.49 -10.94 5.05
C GLU A 65 -2.94 -9.56 5.47
N PHE A 66 -3.08 -8.56 4.61
CA PHE A 66 -2.67 -7.18 4.90
C PHE A 66 -3.77 -6.33 5.55
N ARG A 67 -4.99 -6.86 5.72
CA ARG A 67 -6.13 -6.12 6.26
C ARG A 67 -5.82 -5.48 7.61
N ARG A 68 -5.20 -6.22 8.52
CA ARG A 68 -4.82 -5.69 9.86
C ARG A 68 -3.91 -4.46 9.76
N PHE A 69 -3.00 -4.44 8.80
CA PHE A 69 -2.14 -3.30 8.54
C PHE A 69 -2.91 -2.14 7.89
N LEU A 70 -3.66 -2.43 6.82
CA LEU A 70 -4.41 -1.44 6.03
C LEU A 70 -5.52 -0.74 6.85
N GLU A 71 -6.19 -1.47 7.73
CA GLU A 71 -7.28 -0.99 8.59
C GLU A 71 -6.79 -0.49 9.98
N CYS A 72 -5.48 -0.42 10.21
CA CYS A 72 -4.90 0.08 11.47
C CYS A 72 -4.68 1.61 11.43
N GLU A 73 -5.45 2.36 12.23
CA GLU A 73 -5.32 3.83 12.35
C GLU A 73 -3.97 4.28 12.93
N ARG A 74 -3.39 3.47 13.81
CA ARG A 74 -2.07 3.75 14.43
C ARG A 74 -0.93 3.56 13.44
N CYS A 75 -1.14 2.76 12.40
CA CYS A 75 -0.17 2.44 11.38
C CYS A 75 -0.25 3.54 10.31
N ARG A 76 0.58 4.59 10.43
CA ARG A 76 0.56 5.74 9.53
C ARG A 76 1.15 5.37 8.17
N LYS A 77 0.44 5.73 7.09
CA LYS A 77 0.77 5.36 5.70
C LYS A 77 0.82 6.62 4.84
N VAL A 78 1.84 6.71 4.01
CA VAL A 78 2.03 7.78 3.02
C VAL A 78 1.71 7.23 1.63
N TRP A 79 1.08 8.05 0.79
CA TRP A 79 0.61 7.70 -0.55
C TRP A 79 0.97 8.79 -1.56
N HIS A 80 0.78 8.52 -2.84
CA HIS A 80 0.82 9.51 -3.91
C HIS A 80 -0.53 9.49 -4.63
N ASN A 81 -1.48 10.34 -4.20
CA ASN A 81 -2.92 10.23 -4.52
C ASN A 81 -3.70 9.23 -3.64
N TYR A 82 -3.66 9.41 -2.32
CA TYR A 82 -4.35 8.55 -1.33
C TYR A 82 -5.81 8.28 -1.65
N SER A 83 -6.52 9.27 -2.22
CA SER A 83 -7.93 9.13 -2.56
C SER A 83 -8.17 7.97 -3.54
N PHE A 84 -7.26 7.77 -4.50
CA PHE A 84 -7.40 6.70 -5.48
C PHE A 84 -7.24 5.33 -4.84
N ASP A 85 -6.10 5.08 -4.19
CA ASP A 85 -5.80 3.80 -3.54
C ASP A 85 -6.85 3.43 -2.49
N LYS A 86 -7.27 4.41 -1.68
CA LYS A 86 -8.31 4.19 -0.66
C LYS A 86 -9.58 3.62 -1.26
N HIS A 87 -10.02 4.16 -2.39
CA HIS A 87 -11.27 3.73 -3.01
C HIS A 87 -11.14 2.41 -3.73
N VAL A 88 -10.02 2.15 -4.42
CA VAL A 88 -9.82 0.83 -5.04
C VAL A 88 -9.70 -0.27 -3.98
N LEU A 89 -9.01 -0.02 -2.86
CA LEU A 89 -9.01 -0.94 -1.69
C LEU A 89 -10.43 -1.12 -1.12
N GLY A 90 -11.24 -0.07 -1.10
CA GLY A 90 -12.63 -0.11 -0.67
C GLY A 90 -13.49 -1.09 -1.49
N ASN A 91 -13.18 -1.29 -2.77
CA ASN A 91 -13.88 -2.26 -3.62
C ASN A 91 -13.65 -3.71 -3.18
N HIS A 92 -12.55 -3.95 -2.44
CA HIS A 92 -12.22 -5.23 -1.79
C HIS A 92 -12.71 -5.31 -0.34
N ARG A 93 -13.59 -4.38 0.07
CA ARG A 93 -14.08 -4.24 1.45
C ARG A 93 -12.96 -3.97 2.48
N VAL A 94 -11.82 -3.44 2.04
CA VAL A 94 -10.73 -3.01 2.91
C VAL A 94 -10.87 -1.52 3.24
N GLN A 95 -11.03 -1.20 4.52
CA GLN A 95 -11.15 0.18 5.00
C GLN A 95 -9.77 0.79 5.24
N CYS A 96 -9.14 1.31 4.19
CA CYS A 96 -7.82 1.92 4.30
C CYS A 96 -7.85 3.16 5.22
N VAL A 97 -7.23 3.04 6.41
CA VAL A 97 -7.11 4.11 7.41
C VAL A 97 -5.65 4.28 7.84
N GLY A 98 -5.42 5.21 8.77
CA GLY A 98 -4.07 5.60 9.19
C GLY A 98 -3.38 6.48 8.16
N PHE A 99 -4.09 7.50 7.64
CA PHE A 99 -3.51 8.50 6.75
C PHE A 99 -2.35 9.22 7.47
N GLY A 100 -1.15 9.12 6.89
CA GLY A 100 0.07 9.76 7.36
C GLY A 100 0.53 10.90 6.46
N GLY A 101 0.14 10.89 5.18
CA GLY A 101 0.42 11.95 4.23
C GLY A 101 0.07 11.57 2.80
N ASP A 102 -0.09 12.58 1.96
CA ASP A 102 -0.25 12.46 0.51
C ASP A 102 0.77 13.36 -0.16
N THR A 103 1.69 12.75 -0.89
CA THR A 103 2.81 13.46 -1.50
C THR A 103 2.37 14.41 -2.62
N ILE A 104 1.23 14.19 -3.30
CA ILE A 104 0.67 15.15 -4.27
C ILE A 104 0.27 16.44 -3.55
N HIS A 105 -0.39 16.31 -2.41
CA HIS A 105 -0.82 17.46 -1.63
C HIS A 105 0.38 18.15 -0.97
N MET A 106 1.30 17.39 -0.39
CA MET A 106 2.51 17.94 0.26
C MET A 106 3.40 18.71 -0.71
N ALA A 107 3.50 18.28 -1.98
CA ALA A 107 4.29 19.00 -2.97
C ALA A 107 3.68 20.34 -3.42
N ARG A 108 2.42 20.61 -3.06
CA ARG A 108 1.67 21.82 -3.44
C ARG A 108 1.50 22.81 -2.29
N LEU A 109 1.95 22.45 -1.09
CA LEU A 109 1.95 23.29 0.12
C LEU A 109 3.32 23.92 0.32
#